data_AF-A0A8J6W111-F1
#
_entry.id   AF-A0A8J6W111-F1
#
_cell.length_a   1.000
_cell.length_b   1.000
_cell.length_c   1.000
_cell.angle_alpha   90.00
_cell.angle_beta   90.00
_cell.angle_gamma   90.00
#
_symmetry.space_group_name_H-M   'P 1'
#
loop_
_entity.id
_entity.type
_entity.pdbx_description
1 polymer ?
#
loop_
_entity_poly.entity_id
_entity_poly.type
_entity_poly.pdbx_seq_one_letter_code
_entity_poly.pdbx_strand_id
1 'polypeptide(L)' 'MTDAEAQALTILDSLTKVSFSNCVPISRDFTELTTRPGIYAVRCRTEGLLYVGKA' A
#
# COMPACT_ATOMS: atom_id res chain seq x y z
N MET A 1 5.03 22.23 -8.01
CA MET A 1 4.39 20.91 -7.87
C MET A 1 3.91 20.50 -9.25
N THR A 2 4.47 19.44 -9.80
CA THR A 2 4.12 18.88 -11.11
C THR A 2 2.87 18.01 -11.00
N ASP A 3 2.21 17.73 -12.13
CA ASP A 3 1.05 16.83 -12.15
C ASP A 3 1.41 15.43 -11.64
N ALA A 4 2.62 14.95 -11.93
CA ALA A 4 3.12 13.67 -11.45
C ALA A 4 3.29 13.63 -9.92
N GLU A 5 3.80 14.71 -9.33
CA GLU A 5 3.92 14.82 -7.87
C GLU A 5 2.53 14.84 -7.19
N ALA A 6 1.56 15.56 -7.78
CA ALA A 6 0.20 15.60 -7.26
C ALA A 6 -0.49 14.21 -7.33
N GLN A 7 -0.28 13.47 -8.42
CA GLN A 7 -0.78 12.10 -8.56
C GLN A 7 -0.11 11.14 -7.58
N ALA A 8 1.21 11.24 -7.39
CA ALA A 8 1.95 10.41 -6.45
C ALA A 8 1.47 10.64 -5.01
N LEU A 9 1.23 11.90 -4.62
CA LEU A 9 0.66 12.24 -3.32
C LEU A 9 -0.75 11.65 -3.14
N THR A 10 -1.57 11.69 -4.18
CA THR A 10 -2.93 11.12 -4.15
C THR A 10 -2.91 9.60 -3.94
N ILE A 11 -1.98 8.90 -4.60
CA ILE A 11 -1.78 7.46 -4.43
C ILE A 11 -1.29 7.16 -3.01
N LEU A 12 -0.28 7.89 -2.53
CA LEU A 12 0.29 7.70 -1.20
C LEU A 12 -0.75 7.94 -0.09
N ASP A 13 -1.55 8.99 -0.22
CA ASP A 13 -2.64 9.31 0.71
C ASP A 13 -3.69 8.19 0.72
N SER A 14 -4.06 7.67 -0.45
CA SER A 14 -4.98 6.52 -0.55
C SER A 14 -4.45 5.27 0.13
N LEU A 15 -3.15 4.96 -0.01
CA LEU A 15 -2.51 3.79 0.62
C LEU A 15 -2.35 3.93 2.14
N THR A 16 -2.23 5.16 2.64
CA THR A 16 -2.00 5.43 4.07
C THR A 16 -3.27 5.68 4.87
N LYS A 17 -4.36 6.10 4.20
CA LYS A 17 -5.72 6.29 4.78
C LYS A 17 -6.34 5.02 5.32
N VAL A 18 -6.01 3.86 4.75
CA VAL A 18 -6.50 2.56 5.26
C VAL A 18 -5.98 2.36 6.68
N SER A 19 -6.83 2.04 7.65
CA SER A 19 -6.33 1.74 9.01
C SER A 19 -5.51 0.45 8.98
N PHE A 20 -4.49 0.35 9.83
CA PHE A 20 -3.66 -0.87 9.89
C PHE A 20 -4.49 -2.14 10.16
N SER A 21 -5.56 -2.02 10.95
CA SER A 21 -6.52 -3.11 11.23
C SER A 21 -7.23 -3.65 10.00
N ASN A 22 -7.30 -2.85 8.94
CA ASN A 22 -8.00 -3.19 7.70
C ASN A 22 -7.02 -3.58 6.58
N CYS A 23 -5.71 -3.61 6.87
CA CYS A 23 -4.72 -4.16 5.95
C CYS A 23 -4.82 -5.68 5.91
N VAL A 24 -4.60 -6.25 4.74
CA VAL A 24 -4.49 -7.71 4.56
C VAL A 24 -3.17 -8.18 5.17
N PRO A 25 -3.17 -9.17 6.07
CA PRO A 25 -1.96 -9.81 6.58
C PRO A 25 -1.12 -10.41 5.45
N ILE A 26 0.20 -10.20 5.50
CA ILE A 26 1.14 -10.85 4.57
C ILE A 26 1.60 -12.16 5.21
N SER A 27 1.03 -13.27 4.75
CA SER A 27 1.48 -14.62 5.06
C SER A 27 2.54 -15.09 4.05
N ARG A 28 3.27 -16.17 4.38
CA ARG A 28 4.31 -16.74 3.49
C ARG A 28 3.74 -17.36 2.21
N ASP A 29 2.46 -17.72 2.22
CA ASP A 29 1.75 -18.33 1.10
C ASP A 29 0.91 -17.32 0.29
N PHE A 30 0.83 -16.06 0.74
CA PHE A 30 0.14 -14.96 0.06
C PHE A 30 -1.32 -15.22 -0.29
N THR A 31 -1.98 -16.13 0.42
CA THR A 31 -3.33 -16.63 0.09
C THR A 31 -4.42 -15.57 0.17
N GLU A 32 -4.24 -14.56 1.02
CA GLU A 32 -5.19 -13.46 1.19
C GLU A 32 -4.92 -12.27 0.25
N LEU A 33 -3.79 -12.27 -0.48
CA LEU A 33 -3.47 -11.19 -1.40
C LEU A 33 -4.30 -11.25 -2.68
N THR A 34 -4.68 -10.07 -3.17
CA THR A 34 -5.35 -9.94 -4.46
C THR A 34 -4.43 -10.37 -5.61
N THR A 35 -4.97 -11.09 -6.58
CA THR A 35 -4.30 -11.44 -7.84
C THR A 35 -4.45 -10.36 -8.92
N ARG A 36 -5.17 -9.27 -8.61
CA ARG A 36 -5.39 -8.16 -9.53
C ARG A 36 -4.15 -7.26 -9.58
N PRO A 37 -3.74 -6.80 -10.77
CA PRO A 37 -2.64 -5.85 -10.89
C PRO A 37 -2.99 -4.51 -10.25
N GLY A 38 -1.98 -3.81 -9.74
CA GLY A 38 -2.16 -2.54 -9.08
C GLY A 38 -0.93 -2.07 -8.31
N ILE A 39 -1.11 -0.97 -7.59
CA ILE A 39 -0.13 -0.42 -6.66
C ILE A 39 -0.51 -0.88 -5.26
N TYR A 40 0.48 -1.35 -4.50
CA TYR A 40 0.29 -1.82 -3.12
C TYR A 40 1.31 -1.20 -2.17
N ALA A 41 0.98 -1.24 -0.88
CA ALA A 41 1.81 -0.76 0.21
C ALA A 41 2.05 -1.88 1.23
N VAL A 42 3.31 -2.04 1.67
CA VAL A 42 3.65 -2.89 2.81
C VAL A 42 3.77 -2.02 4.04
N ARG A 43 3.03 -2.37 5.08
CA ARG A 43 3.00 -1.62 6.35
C ARG A 43 3.39 -2.52 7.52
N CYS A 44 4.16 -1.95 8.43
CA CYS A 44 4.45 -2.54 9.73
C CYS A 44 3.75 -1.71 10.82
N ARG A 45 3.18 -2.38 11.82
CA ARG A 45 2.38 -1.73 12.86
C ARG A 45 3.16 -0.67 13.64
N THR A 46 4.45 -0.93 13.89
CA THR A 46 5.33 -0.09 14.69
C THR A 46 6.12 0.92 13.85
N GLU A 47 6.35 0.63 12.58
CA GLU A 47 7.21 1.44 11.70
C GLU A 47 6.45 2.21 10.62
N GLY A 48 5.16 1.92 10.43
CA GLY A 48 4.32 2.59 9.44
C GLY A 48 4.48 2.01 8.04
N LEU A 49 4.57 2.87 7.02
CA LEU A 49 4.72 2.46 5.62
C LEU A 49 6.19 2.14 5.32
N LEU A 50 6.46 0.91 4.89
CA LEU A 50 7.82 0.44 4.61
C LEU A 50 8.16 0.41 3.13
N TYR A 51 7.17 0.11 2.28
CA TYR A 51 7.41 -0.10 0.86
C TYR A 51 6.15 0.19 0.04
N VAL A 52 6.35 0.69 -1.18
CA VAL A 52 5.32 0.83 -2.21
C VAL A 52 5.79 0.10 -3.45
N GLY A 53 4.96 -0.80 -3.97
CA GLY A 53 5.26 -1.62 -5.13
C GLY A 53 4.16 -1.57 -6.18
N LYS A 54 4.50 -2.03 -7.38
CA LYS A 54 3.57 -2.27 -8.49
C LYS A 54 3.65 -3.75 -8.86
N ALA A 55 2.51 -4.39 -9.08
CA ALA A 55 2.40 -5.74 -9.63
C ALA A 55 1.32 -5.79 -10.71
#